data_AF-A0A4S2KF91-F1
#
_entry.id   AF-A0A4S2KF91-F1
#
_cell.length_a   1.000
_cell.length_b   1.000
_cell.length_c   1.000
_cell.angle_alpha   90.00
_cell.angle_beta   90.00
_cell.angle_gamma   90.00
#
_symmetry.space_group_name_H-M   'P 1'
#
loop_
_entity.id
_entity.type
_entity.pdbx_description
1 polymer ?
#
loop_
_entity_poly.entity_id
_entity_poly.type
_entity_poly.pdbx_seq_one_letter_code
_entity_poly.pdbx_strand_id
1 'polypeptide(L)'
;MEEQRKRVEDHMTKMVEEIDKTYLRKMQRDMHKCAAQCCENETYSIQKVHNCVENCSSSLNKAQQYVQGEFERVQVIKLVEFI
;
A
#
# COMPACT_ATOMS: atom_id res chain seq x y z
N MET A 1 -7.66 -2.15 -32.83
CA MET A 1 -8.22 -2.53 -31.52
C MET A 1 -7.13 -2.74 -30.47
N GLU A 2 -6.03 -3.44 -30.78
CA GLU A 2 -4.88 -3.62 -29.86
C GLU A 2 -4.23 -2.32 -29.41
N GLU A 3 -4.01 -1.37 -30.32
CA GLU A 3 -3.33 -0.10 -30.01
C GLU A 3 -4.13 0.79 -29.02
N GLN A 4 -5.46 0.74 -29.11
CA GLN A 4 -6.34 1.41 -28.14
C GLN A 4 -6.31 0.73 -26.77
N ARG A 5 -6.28 -0.61 -26.72
CA ARG A 5 -6.13 -1.36 -25.45
C ARG A 5 -4.80 -1.03 -24.77
N LYS A 6 -3.70 -1.09 -25.53
CA LYS A 6 -2.36 -0.78 -25.04
C LYS A 6 -2.27 0.63 -24.45
N ARG A 7 -2.88 1.62 -25.12
CA ARG A 7 -2.91 2.99 -24.60
C ARG A 7 -3.65 3.10 -23.26
N VAL A 8 -4.73 2.36 -23.06
CA VAL A 8 -5.47 2.35 -21.79
C VAL A 8 -4.63 1.73 -20.68
N GLU A 9 -4.00 0.59 -20.94
CA GLU A 9 -3.09 -0.08 -20.00
C GLU A 9 -1.91 0.82 -19.58
N ASP A 10 -1.31 1.55 -20.53
CA ASP A 10 -0.21 2.48 -20.25
C ASP A 10 -0.65 3.65 -19.35
N HIS A 11 -1.84 4.21 -19.57
CA HIS A 11 -2.36 5.30 -18.73
C HIS A 11 -2.71 4.83 -17.33
N MET A 12 -3.28 3.62 -17.22
CA MET A 12 -3.58 3.03 -15.93
C MET A 12 -2.31 2.73 -15.14
N THR A 13 -1.25 2.25 -15.80
CA THR A 13 0.06 2.04 -15.18
C THR A 13 0.62 3.35 -14.61
N LYS A 14 0.58 4.43 -15.39
CA LYS A 14 1.01 5.76 -14.91
C LYS A 14 0.19 6.24 -13.71
N MET A 15 -1.13 6.01 -13.72
CA MET A 15 -2.00 6.38 -12.61
C MET A 15 -1.63 5.62 -11.33
N VAL A 16 -1.35 4.31 -11.41
CA VAL A 16 -0.90 3.53 -10.25
C VAL A 16 0.43 4.06 -9.73
N GLU A 17 1.39 4.36 -10.61
CA GLU A 17 2.68 4.93 -10.21
C GLU A 17 2.53 6.30 -9.53
N GLU A 18 1.62 7.15 -9.99
CA GLU A 18 1.34 8.44 -9.38
C GLU A 18 0.73 8.28 -7.98
N ILE A 19 -0.21 7.35 -7.82
CA ILE A 19 -0.81 7.03 -6.51
C ILE A 19 0.26 6.52 -5.54
N ASP A 20 1.13 5.62 -6.00
CA ASP A 20 2.25 5.10 -5.21
C ASP A 20 3.18 6.22 -4.74
N LYS A 21 3.70 7.01 -5.69
CA LYS A 21 4.67 8.08 -5.41
C LYS A 21 4.08 9.18 -4.51
N THR A 22 2.80 9.50 -4.68
CA THR A 22 2.15 10.63 -3.99
C THR A 22 1.63 10.24 -2.61
N TYR A 23 1.09 9.03 -2.47
CA TYR A 23 0.35 8.63 -1.26
C TYR A 23 0.94 7.39 -0.59
N LEU A 24 1.08 6.27 -1.32
CA LEU A 24 1.37 4.97 -0.67
C LEU A 24 2.77 4.94 -0.06
N ARG A 25 3.81 5.44 -0.74
CA ARG A 25 5.17 5.50 -0.16
C ARG A 25 5.26 6.30 1.12
N LYS A 26 4.48 7.39 1.22
CA LYS A 26 4.42 8.21 2.43
C LYS A 26 3.78 7.41 3.57
N MET A 27 2.68 6.73 3.30
CA MET A 27 1.98 5.88 4.27
C MET A 27 2.85 4.70 4.71
N GLN A 28 3.55 4.02 3.79
CA GLN A 28 4.52 2.97 4.08
C GLN A 28 5.64 3.48 4.99
N ARG A 29 6.24 4.63 4.66
CA ARG A 29 7.28 5.23 5.50
C ARG A 29 6.79 5.50 6.92
N ASP A 30 5.61 6.08 7.06
CA ASP A 30 5.07 6.44 8.36
C ASP A 30 4.69 5.17 9.17
N MET A 31 4.16 4.14 8.51
CA MET A 31 3.93 2.80 9.07
C MET A 31 5.24 2.15 9.57
N HIS A 32 6.29 2.15 8.75
CA HIS A 32 7.58 1.55 9.13
C HIS A 32 8.24 2.29 10.29
N LYS A 33 8.16 3.62 10.33
CA LYS A 33 8.65 4.42 11.47
C LYS A 33 7.90 4.08 12.75
N CYS A 34 6.57 3.99 12.69
CA CYS A 34 5.74 3.57 13.81
C CYS A 34 6.12 2.16 14.29
N ALA A 35 6.27 1.20 13.37
CA ALA A 35 6.63 -0.17 13.71
C ALA A 35 8.03 -0.27 14.35
N ALA A 36 9.00 0.50 13.85
CA ALA A 36 10.33 0.58 14.48
C ALA A 36 10.24 1.06 15.93
N GLN A 37 9.47 2.12 16.20
CA GLN A 37 9.25 2.63 17.56
C GLN A 37 8.56 1.60 18.47
N CYS A 38 7.66 0.77 17.94
CA CYS A 38 7.07 -0.33 18.70
C CYS A 38 8.13 -1.37 19.13
N CYS A 39 9.06 -1.69 18.23
CA CYS A 39 10.10 -2.70 18.45
C CYS A 39 11.26 -2.21 19.32
N GLU A 40 11.55 -0.91 19.32
CA GLU A 40 12.57 -0.29 20.17
C GLU A 40 12.15 -0.24 21.66
N ASN A 41 10.86 -0.43 21.97
CA ASN A 41 10.37 -0.33 23.34
C ASN A 41 10.63 -1.62 24.14
N GLU A 42 11.71 -1.64 24.90
CA GLU A 42 12.11 -2.77 25.75
C GLU A 42 11.14 -3.08 26.90
N THR A 43 10.24 -2.16 27.24
CA THR A 43 9.25 -2.35 28.32
C THR A 43 8.00 -3.10 27.85
N TYR A 44 7.79 -3.22 26.53
CA TYR A 44 6.61 -3.88 25.99
C TYR A 44 6.76 -5.40 26.05
N SER A 45 5.69 -6.09 26.43
CA SER A 45 5.61 -7.53 26.22
C SER A 45 5.53 -7.84 24.73
N ILE A 46 5.87 -9.08 24.37
CA ILE A 46 5.79 -9.58 22.99
C ILE A 46 4.40 -9.30 22.37
N GLN A 47 3.32 -9.63 23.09
CA GLN A 47 1.95 -9.40 22.60
C GLN A 47 1.67 -7.90 22.37
N LYS A 48 2.22 -7.03 23.21
CA LYS A 48 2.03 -5.59 23.08
C LYS A 48 2.78 -5.02 21.87
N VAL A 49 3.99 -5.52 21.58
CA VAL A 49 4.73 -5.16 20.36
C VAL A 49 3.95 -5.61 19.12
N HIS A 50 3.48 -6.85 19.08
CA HIS A 50 2.67 -7.35 17.95
C HIS A 50 1.44 -6.48 17.69
N ASN A 51 0.62 -6.22 18.71
CA ASN A 51 -0.56 -5.36 18.57
C ASN A 51 -0.20 -3.93 18.13
N CYS A 52 0.93 -3.39 18.61
CA CYS A 52 1.41 -2.06 18.21
C CYS A 52 1.75 -2.02 16.71
N VAL A 53 2.51 -3.00 16.23
CA VAL A 53 2.89 -3.11 14.81
C VAL A 53 1.66 -3.34 13.91
N GLU A 54 0.72 -4.18 14.33
CA GLU A 54 -0.55 -4.37 13.61
C GLU A 54 -1.31 -3.05 13.45
N ASN A 55 -1.40 -2.27 14.53
CA ASN A 55 -2.04 -0.95 14.49
C ASN A 55 -1.34 0.03 13.54
N CYS A 56 0.01 0.03 13.51
CA CYS A 56 0.79 0.86 12.57
C CYS A 56 0.45 0.54 11.11
N SER A 57 0.16 -0.73 10.78
CA SER A 57 -0.16 -1.18 9.42
C SER A 57 -1.61 -0.93 9.00
N SER A 58 -2.51 -0.72 9.96
CA SER A 58 -3.97 -0.70 9.72
C SER A 58 -4.43 0.31 8.68
N SER A 59 -3.90 1.53 8.70
CA SER A 59 -4.26 2.59 7.74
C SER A 59 -3.71 2.30 6.35
N LEU A 60 -2.48 1.76 6.26
CA LEU A 60 -1.87 1.38 4.99
C LEU A 60 -2.66 0.24 4.34
N ASN A 61 -2.97 -0.81 5.10
CA ASN A 61 -3.72 -1.97 4.60
C ASN A 61 -5.08 -1.56 4.03
N LYS A 62 -5.80 -0.65 4.72
CA LYS A 62 -7.08 -0.12 4.22
C LYS A 62 -6.92 0.65 2.90
N ALA A 63 -5.87 1.47 2.79
CA ALA A 63 -5.60 2.21 1.57
C ALA A 63 -5.23 1.28 0.41
N GLN A 64 -4.36 0.29 0.66
CA GLN A 64 -4.00 -0.74 -0.32
C GLN A 64 -5.23 -1.52 -0.79
N GLN A 65 -6.07 -2.00 0.13
CA GLN A 65 -7.32 -2.71 -0.19
C GLN A 65 -8.28 -1.85 -1.02
N TYR A 66 -8.41 -0.56 -0.69
CA TYR A 66 -9.25 0.35 -1.44
C TYR A 66 -8.73 0.52 -2.88
N VAL A 67 -7.45 0.85 -3.02
CA VAL A 67 -6.81 1.05 -4.33
C VAL A 67 -6.89 -0.23 -5.17
N GLN A 68 -6.58 -1.38 -4.57
CA GLN A 68 -6.71 -2.69 -5.22
C GLN A 68 -8.15 -2.94 -5.70
N GLY A 69 -9.15 -2.70 -4.85
CA GLY A 69 -10.56 -2.87 -5.20
C GLY A 69 -11.02 -1.95 -6.34
N GLU A 70 -10.49 -0.74 -6.43
CA GLU A 70 -10.76 0.16 -7.57
C GLU A 70 -10.12 -0.38 -8.86
N PHE A 71 -8.89 -0.90 -8.82
CA PHE A 71 -8.21 -1.41 -10.02
C PHE A 71 -8.69 -2.80 -10.48
N GLU A 72 -9.14 -3.66 -9.57
CA GLU A 72 -9.77 -4.94 -9.90
C GLU A 72 -11.06 -4.75 -10.71
N ARG A 73 -11.86 -3.72 -10.37
CA ARG A 73 -13.07 -3.35 -11.12
C ARG A 73 -12.78 -2.96 -12.57
N VAL A 74 -11.54 -2.54 -12.87
CA VAL A 74 -11.10 -2.09 -14.19
C VAL A 74 -10.23 -3.16 -14.90
N GLN A 75 -10.11 -4.37 -14.34
CA GLN A 75 -9.38 -5.53 -14.91
C GLN A 75 -7.87 -5.29 -15.19
N VAL A 76 -7.20 -4.38 -14.46
CA VAL A 76 -5.76 -4.09 -14.63
C VAL A 76 -4.96 -4.63 -13.44
N ILE A 77 -5.04 -5.96 -13.28
CA ILE A 77 -4.66 -6.70 -12.07
C ILE A 77 -3.15 -6.67 -11.75
N LYS A 78 -2.27 -6.24 -12.64
CA LYS A 78 -0.83 -6.59 -12.52
C LYS A 78 0.07 -5.62 -11.75
N LEU A 79 -0.43 -4.53 -11.17
CA LEU A 79 0.45 -3.48 -10.61
C LEU A 79 0.37 -3.26 -9.09
N VAL A 80 -0.59 -3.85 -8.38
CA VAL A 80 -0.75 -3.63 -6.93
C VAL A 80 -0.16 -4.76 -6.08
N GLU A 81 0.20 -5.90 -6.67
CA GLU A 81 0.80 -7.04 -5.93
C GLU A 81 2.23 -6.77 -5.42
N PHE A 82 2.82 -5.60 -5.69
CA PHE A 82 4.23 -5.29 -5.39
C PHE A 82 4.45 -4.10 -4.43
N ILE A 83 3.40 -3.59 -3.79
CA ILE A 83 3.47 -2.57 -2.72
C ILE A 83 3.10 -3.22 -1.39
#